data_AF-A0A661I5W7-F1
#
_entry.id   AF-A0A661I5W7-F1
#
_cell.length_a   1.000
_cell.length_b   1.000
_cell.length_c   1.000
_cell.angle_alpha   90.00
_cell.angle_beta   90.00
_cell.angle_gamma   90.00
#
_symmetry.space_group_name_H-M   'P 1'
#
loop_
_entity.id
_entity.type
_entity.pdbx_description
1 polymer ?
#
loop_
_entity_poly.entity_id
_entity_poly.type
_entity_poly.pdbx_seq_one_letter_code
_entity_poly.pdbx_strand_id
1 'polypeptide(L)'
;MRVAKYSANGNDFVIFHAFDKKDRSEEAKQLCHRQNGIGADGLIVILPHAEHDFEWEFYNSDGSHADMCGNGSRAAAHYAYINELATSRMSFLTGAGVINAKVS
;
A
#
# COMPACT_ATOMS: atom_id res chain seq x y z
N MET A 1 14.46 -6.54 4.62
CA MET A 1 13.13 -5.94 4.37
C MET A 1 12.08 -7.04 4.52
N ARG A 2 11.04 -6.81 5.33
CA ARG A 2 9.90 -7.74 5.45
C ARG A 2 8.73 -7.13 4.70
N VAL A 3 8.11 -7.92 3.83
CA VAL A 3 6.94 -7.52 3.05
C VAL A 3 5.81 -8.51 3.29
N ALA A 4 4.58 -8.06 3.10
CA ALA A 4 3.39 -8.90 3.10
C ALA A 4 2.77 -8.93 1.71
N LYS A 5 2.14 -10.04 1.35
CA LYS A 5 1.35 -10.15 0.13
C LYS A 5 -0.13 -10.18 0.50
N TYR A 6 -0.89 -9.26 -0.06
CA TYR A 6 -2.33 -9.15 0.13
C TYR A 6 -3.06 -9.49 -1.15
N SER A 7 -4.22 -10.12 -1.04
CA SER A 7 -5.19 -10.20 -2.13
C SER A 7 -6.50 -9.57 -1.68
N ALA A 8 -7.08 -8.72 -2.54
CA ALA A 8 -8.33 -8.03 -2.28
C ALA A 8 -9.21 -8.08 -3.53
N ASN A 9 -10.16 -9.01 -3.54
CA ASN A 9 -11.15 -9.21 -4.61
C ASN A 9 -10.51 -9.38 -6.01
N GLY A 10 -9.54 -10.28 -6.12
CA GLY A 10 -8.88 -10.61 -7.37
C GLY A 10 -7.60 -9.81 -7.65
N ASN A 11 -7.45 -8.60 -7.09
CA ASN A 11 -6.16 -7.90 -7.15
C ASN A 11 -5.20 -8.39 -6.07
N ASP A 12 -3.90 -8.43 -6.39
CA ASP A 12 -2.84 -8.72 -5.42
C ASP A 12 -1.83 -7.58 -5.28
N PHE A 13 -1.36 -7.35 -4.05
CA PHE A 13 -0.46 -6.26 -3.70
C PHE A 13 0.69 -6.77 -2.85
N VAL A 14 1.90 -6.28 -3.11
CA VAL A 14 2.99 -6.31 -2.13
C VAL A 14 2.80 -5.08 -1.23
N ILE A 15 2.83 -5.27 0.08
CA ILE A 15 2.66 -4.19 1.06
C ILE A 15 3.76 -4.24 2.11
N PHE A 16 4.34 -3.09 2.42
CA PHE A 16 5.20 -2.91 3.59
C PHE A 16 5.04 -1.49 4.16
N HIS A 17 5.66 -1.21 5.31
CA HIS A 17 5.74 0.14 5.87
C HIS A 17 7.19 0.64 5.92
N ALA A 18 7.38 1.94 5.79
CA ALA A 18 8.67 2.62 5.87
C ALA A 18 8.50 3.98 6.57
N PHE A 19 9.60 4.66 6.87
CA PHE A 19 9.58 5.97 7.54
C PHE A 19 9.78 7.14 6.58
N ASP A 20 10.48 6.91 5.47
CA ASP A 20 10.85 7.96 4.53
C ASP A 20 10.23 7.73 3.14
N LYS A 21 9.82 8.84 2.52
CA LYS A 21 9.45 8.90 1.10
C LYS A 21 10.67 8.77 0.21
N LYS A 22 10.53 8.02 -0.87
CA LYS A 22 11.54 7.91 -1.93
C LYS A 22 10.88 7.32 -3.16
N ASP A 23 11.49 7.54 -4.33
CA ASP A 23 11.05 6.86 -5.54
C ASP A 23 11.31 5.34 -5.42
N ARG A 24 10.22 4.57 -5.48
CA ARG A 24 10.22 3.10 -5.44
C ARG A 24 9.74 2.48 -6.75
N SER A 25 9.75 3.23 -7.86
CA SER A 25 9.28 2.74 -9.16
C SER A 25 10.01 1.46 -9.61
N GLU A 26 11.35 1.42 -9.48
CA GLU A 26 12.13 0.21 -9.80
C GLU A 26 11.92 -0.93 -8.80
N GLU A 27 11.73 -0.60 -7.52
CA GLU A 27 11.41 -1.57 -6.48
C GLU A 27 10.05 -2.24 -6.74
N ALA A 28 9.06 -1.46 -7.19
CA ALA A 28 7.76 -1.96 -7.62
C ALA A 28 7.91 -2.93 -8.80
N LYS A 29 8.64 -2.56 -9.86
CA LYS A 29 8.88 -3.45 -11.02
C LYS A 29 9.51 -4.78 -10.60
N GLN A 30 10.52 -4.73 -9.74
CA GLN A 30 11.23 -5.93 -9.28
C GLN A 30 10.35 -6.82 -8.40
N LEU A 31 9.69 -6.24 -7.39
CA LEU A 31 8.86 -7.01 -6.47
C LEU A 31 7.59 -7.56 -7.13
N CYS A 32 6.94 -6.77 -8.00
CA CYS A 32 5.69 -7.14 -8.65
C CYS A 32 5.88 -8.08 -9.86
N HIS A 33 7.11 -8.28 -10.34
CA HIS A 33 7.36 -9.21 -11.44
C HIS A 33 6.90 -10.63 -11.07
N ARG A 34 6.01 -11.24 -11.86
CA ARG A 34 5.35 -12.51 -11.50
C ARG A 34 6.27 -13.73 -11.49
N GLN A 35 7.28 -13.76 -12.37
CA GLN A 35 8.23 -14.87 -12.49
C GLN A 35 9.50 -14.67 -11.65
N ASN A 36 10.03 -13.45 -11.61
CA ASN A 36 11.33 -13.14 -11.01
C ASN A 36 11.23 -12.34 -9.70
N GLY A 37 10.01 -12.06 -9.24
CA GLY A 37 9.71 -11.37 -8.00
C GLY A 37 8.66 -12.12 -7.18
N ILE A 38 7.95 -11.39 -6.32
CA ILE A 38 6.85 -11.93 -5.51
C ILE A 38 5.58 -12.10 -6.37
N GLY A 39 5.47 -11.31 -7.44
CA GLY A 39 4.30 -11.22 -8.30
C GLY A 39 3.19 -10.43 -7.63
N ALA A 40 2.77 -9.31 -8.20
CA ALA A 40 1.60 -8.57 -7.73
C ALA A 40 1.13 -7.60 -8.81
N ASP A 41 -0.10 -7.11 -8.71
CA ASP A 41 -0.59 -6.04 -9.56
C ASP A 41 0.04 -4.68 -9.20
N GLY A 42 0.45 -4.50 -7.94
CA GLY A 42 1.15 -3.30 -7.50
C GLY A 42 1.84 -3.40 -6.13
N LEU A 43 2.57 -2.34 -5.80
CA LEU A 43 3.29 -2.15 -4.55
C LEU A 43 2.67 -0.99 -3.77
N ILE A 44 2.26 -1.24 -2.53
CA ILE A 44 1.77 -0.22 -1.59
C ILE A 44 2.78 -0.07 -0.45
N VAL A 45 3.22 1.14 -0.18
CA VAL A 45 4.09 1.46 0.96
C VAL A 45 3.36 2.37 1.91
N ILE A 46 3.19 1.94 3.16
CA ILE A 46 2.57 2.72 4.23
C ILE A 46 3.64 3.59 4.89
N LEU A 47 3.35 4.87 5.04
CA LEU A 47 4.25 5.88 5.59
C LEU A 47 3.56 6.69 6.71
N PRO A 48 4.32 7.15 7.72
CA PRO A 48 3.80 8.09 8.72
C PRO A 48 3.29 9.37 8.06
N HIS A 49 2.21 9.93 8.61
CA HIS A 49 1.67 11.22 8.18
C HIS A 49 1.41 12.11 9.40
N ALA A 50 1.48 13.44 9.23
CA ALA A 50 1.34 14.39 10.33
C ALA A 50 -0.11 14.56 10.82
N GLU A 51 -1.07 14.52 9.89
CA GLU A 51 -2.49 14.82 10.16
C GLU A 51 -3.43 13.61 10.06
N HIS A 52 -2.95 12.51 9.49
CA HIS A 52 -3.72 11.30 9.22
C HIS A 52 -3.01 10.10 9.83
N ASP A 53 -3.72 8.99 10.02
CA ASP A 53 -3.13 7.79 10.62
C ASP A 53 -1.92 7.29 9.82
N PHE A 54 -1.98 7.43 8.49
CA PHE A 54 -0.84 7.22 7.60
C PHE A 54 -1.10 7.90 6.24
N GLU A 55 -0.09 7.84 5.37
CA GLU A 55 -0.25 8.03 3.94
C GLU A 55 0.34 6.84 3.19
N TRP A 56 0.03 6.71 1.92
CA TRP A 56 0.64 5.67 1.09
C TRP A 56 1.49 6.24 -0.04
N GLU A 57 2.44 5.44 -0.51
CA GLU A 57 2.90 5.50 -1.88
C GLU A 57 2.37 4.26 -2.59
N PHE A 58 1.75 4.44 -3.75
CA PHE A 58 1.18 3.33 -4.51
C PHE A 58 1.75 3.33 -5.93
N TYR A 59 2.32 2.19 -6.29
CA TYR A 59 2.92 1.93 -7.60
C TYR A 59 2.22 0.76 -8.27
N ASN A 60 1.96 0.89 -9.56
CA ASN A 60 1.58 -0.24 -10.41
C ASN A 60 2.79 -1.16 -10.63
N SER A 61 2.54 -2.38 -11.11
CA SER A 61 3.58 -3.35 -11.44
C SER A 61 4.60 -2.89 -12.49
N ASP A 62 4.27 -1.89 -13.30
CA ASP A 62 5.18 -1.26 -14.26
C ASP A 62 6.00 -0.10 -13.67
N GLY A 63 5.86 0.16 -12.36
CA GLY A 63 6.53 1.24 -11.64
C GLY A 63 5.87 2.61 -11.77
N SER A 64 4.78 2.76 -12.52
CA SER A 64 4.04 4.03 -12.56
C SER A 64 3.31 4.29 -11.23
N HIS A 65 3.14 5.55 -10.87
CA HIS A 65 2.36 5.93 -9.68
C HIS A 65 0.86 5.75 -9.93
N ALA A 66 0.15 5.30 -8.90
CA ALA A 66 -1.29 5.17 -8.91
C ALA A 66 -1.91 6.03 -7.80
N ASP A 67 -2.88 6.87 -8.17
CA ASP A 67 -3.49 7.80 -7.22
C ASP A 67 -4.38 7.08 -6.21
N MET A 68 -5.23 6.16 -6.71
CA MET A 68 -6.14 5.37 -5.88
C MET A 68 -6.60 4.07 -6.54
N CYS A 69 -6.74 3.03 -5.73
CA CYS A 69 -7.45 1.79 -6.09
C CYS A 69 -8.28 1.31 -4.89
N GLY A 70 -9.59 1.15 -5.05
CA GLY A 70 -10.46 0.73 -3.95
C GLY A 70 -10.10 -0.65 -3.36
N ASN A 71 -9.53 -1.55 -4.16
CA ASN A 71 -9.01 -2.83 -3.68
C ASN A 71 -7.71 -2.64 -2.88
N GLY A 72 -6.81 -1.77 -3.37
CA GLY A 72 -5.60 -1.37 -2.65
C GLY A 72 -5.91 -0.71 -1.31
N SER A 73 -6.90 0.18 -1.26
CA SER A 73 -7.32 0.88 -0.03
C SER A 73 -7.78 -0.09 1.06
N ARG A 74 -8.52 -1.15 0.70
CA ARG A 74 -8.91 -2.20 1.66
C ARG A 74 -7.71 -3.00 2.16
N ALA A 75 -6.78 -3.34 1.26
CA ALA A 75 -5.57 -4.06 1.62
C ALA A 75 -4.66 -3.23 2.54
N ALA A 76 -4.46 -1.95 2.22
CA ALA A 76 -3.69 -0.99 3.01
C ALA A 76 -4.28 -0.80 4.42
N ALA A 77 -5.59 -0.55 4.52
CA ALA A 77 -6.27 -0.40 5.81
C ALA A 77 -6.14 -1.65 6.69
N HIS A 78 -6.35 -2.84 6.11
CA HIS A 78 -6.18 -4.09 6.85
C HIS A 78 -4.72 -4.34 7.25
N TYR A 79 -3.75 -4.02 6.39
CA TYR A 79 -2.33 -4.12 6.72
C TYR A 79 -1.96 -3.20 7.89
N ALA A 80 -2.39 -1.94 7.84
CA ALA A 80 -2.12 -0.95 8.88
C ALA A 80 -2.70 -1.39 10.23
N TYR A 81 -3.94 -1.90 10.25
CA TYR A 81 -4.57 -2.40 11.47
C TYR A 81 -3.82 -3.59 12.09
N ILE A 82 -3.49 -4.61 11.28
CA ILE A 82 -2.82 -5.83 11.78
C ILE A 82 -1.39 -5.56 12.27
N ASN A 83 -0.72 -4.55 11.70
CA ASN A 83 0.62 -4.16 12.12
C ASN A 83 0.61 -3.03 13.16
N GLU A 84 -0.55 -2.74 13.77
CA GLU A 84 -0.69 -1.73 14.83
C GLU A 84 -0.23 -0.31 14.41
N LEU A 85 -0.29 -0.01 13.11
CA LEU A 85 0.05 1.31 12.56
C LEU A 85 -1.13 2.29 12.64
N ALA A 86 -2.36 1.76 12.73
CA ALA A 86 -3.59 2.54 12.84
C ALA A 86 -4.66 1.73 13.60
N THR A 87 -5.65 2.43 14.17
CA THR A 87 -6.78 1.75 14.85
C THR A 87 -7.80 1.21 13.84
N SER A 88 -8.82 0.49 14.31
CA SER A 88 -9.85 -0.09 13.43
C SER A 88 -10.70 0.94 12.68
N ARG A 89 -10.71 2.20 13.10
CA ARG A 89 -11.23 3.34 12.32
C ARG A 89 -10.07 4.27 12.02
N MET A 90 -9.89 4.59 10.75
CA MET A 90 -8.70 5.32 10.29
C MET A 90 -9.04 6.24 9.13
N SER A 91 -8.20 7.25 8.95
CA SER A 91 -8.10 8.08 7.76
C SER A 91 -6.67 8.03 7.23
N PHE A 92 -6.51 7.99 5.91
CA PHE A 92 -5.17 8.02 5.31
C PHE A 92 -5.16 8.80 4.00
N LEU A 93 -4.00 9.40 3.72
CA LEU A 93 -3.80 10.20 2.50
C LEU A 93 -3.37 9.32 1.33
N THR A 94 -3.98 9.59 0.18
CA THR A 94 -3.67 8.94 -1.11
C THR A 94 -3.42 10.01 -2.18
N GLY A 95 -2.96 9.60 -3.38
CA GLY A 95 -2.82 10.52 -4.51
C GLY A 95 -4.15 11.14 -4.95
N ALA A 96 -5.28 10.47 -4.69
CA ALA A 96 -6.62 10.99 -4.96
C ALA A 96 -7.24 11.78 -3.78
N GLY A 97 -6.50 11.98 -2.69
CA GLY A 97 -6.97 12.65 -1.46
C GLY A 97 -7.20 11.69 -0.29
N VAL A 98 -7.93 12.16 0.72
CA VAL A 98 -8.11 11.44 2.00
C VAL A 98 -9.17 10.35 1.87
N ILE A 99 -8.86 9.16 2.36
CA ILE A 99 -9.79 8.02 2.45
C ILE A 99 -10.07 7.72 3.92
N ASN A 100 -11.36 7.53 4.24
CA ASN A 100 -11.78 7.01 5.54
C ASN A 100 -12.07 5.52 5.43
N ALA A 101 -11.58 4.72 6.37
CA ALA A 101 -11.75 3.28 6.39
C ALA A 101 -12.13 2.76 7.78
N LYS A 102 -12.82 1.63 7.81
CA LYS A 102 -13.11 0.87 9.02
C LYS A 102 -12.81 -0.61 8.79
N VAL A 103 -12.00 -1.20 9.65
CA VAL A 103 -11.77 -2.64 9.74
C VAL A 103 -12.67 -3.19 10.87
N SER A 104 -13.34 -4.31 10.64
CA SER A 104 -14.28 -4.93 11.60
C SER A 104 -14.24 -6.44 11.52
#